data_AF-A0A9X2J7Q8-F1
#
_entry.id   AF-A0A9X2J7Q8-F1
#
_cell.length_a   1.000
_cell.length_b   1.000
_cell.length_c   1.000
_cell.angle_alpha   90.00
_cell.angle_beta   90.00
_cell.angle_gamma   90.00
#
_symmetry.space_group_name_H-M   'P 1'
#
loop_
_entity.id
_entity.type
_entity.pdbx_description
1 polymer ?
#
loop_
_entity_poly.entity_id
_entity_poly.type
_entity_poly.pdbx_seq_one_letter_code
_entity_poly.pdbx_strand_id
1 'polypeptide(L)'
;MFKKVLTILISSFFIGNVVAWFSGAAPIEFEKIEFSDDEIKQVEFLQEEIGKDSNDPDLMMELGQLFSHHNELDRAALLLHNAYQLRPDDMLIRAAYFSNEGKRAGAMFDPVMGLYKLYRLRHAMDEVDDAGVQAGSDFNVRLIRLITFSYVGKISGHFDRVFEDELWFNHLIDTGSDTLPDTMEQMVYLALANAYFKKANDSDTELAVAFDYYQKALAFAPCPLTMEASCKQLSQMVVILGAS
;
A
#
# COMPACT_ATOMS: atom_id res chain seq x y z
N MET A 1 -37.74 -39.23 2.77
CA MET A 1 -37.19 -38.64 4.00
C MET A 1 -35.73 -38.21 3.78
N PHE A 2 -35.47 -37.39 2.74
CA PHE A 2 -34.12 -37.07 2.24
C PHE A 2 -34.09 -35.67 1.59
N LYS A 3 -34.73 -34.67 2.21
CA LYS A 3 -34.81 -33.29 1.68
C LYS A 3 -34.65 -32.17 2.71
N LYS A 4 -34.21 -32.48 3.94
CA LYS A 4 -34.06 -31.47 5.01
C LYS A 4 -32.65 -31.35 5.62
N VAL A 5 -31.64 -32.02 5.05
CA VAL A 5 -30.26 -31.95 5.55
C VAL A 5 -29.36 -31.06 4.68
N LEU A 6 -29.78 -30.70 3.46
CA LEU A 6 -28.95 -29.91 2.53
C LEU A 6 -29.07 -28.38 2.73
N THR A 7 -30.00 -27.90 3.56
CA THR A 7 -30.27 -26.45 3.73
C THR A 7 -29.58 -25.84 4.96
N ILE A 8 -28.90 -26.64 5.79
CA ILE A 8 -28.19 -26.16 6.99
C ILE A 8 -26.68 -25.98 6.74
N LEU A 9 -26.14 -26.55 5.66
CA LEU A 9 -24.71 -26.45 5.33
C LEU A 9 -24.33 -25.23 4.47
N ILE A 10 -25.29 -24.52 3.87
CA ILE A 10 -25.00 -23.35 3.02
C ILE A 10 -25.15 -22.03 3.80
N SER A 11 -25.96 -22.00 4.86
CA SER A 11 -26.13 -20.82 5.73
C SER A 11 -25.04 -20.67 6.80
N SER A 12 -24.25 -21.72 7.06
CA SER A 12 -23.17 -21.69 8.05
C SER A 12 -21.81 -21.24 7.49
N PHE A 13 -21.70 -20.98 6.18
CA PHE A 13 -20.47 -20.46 5.56
C PHE A 13 -20.46 -18.92 5.41
N PHE A 14 -21.61 -18.26 5.61
CA PHE A 14 -21.73 -16.81 5.43
C PHE A 14 -21.68 -16.00 6.74
N ILE A 15 -21.85 -16.62 7.90
CA ILE A 15 -21.75 -15.92 9.20
C ILE A 15 -20.37 -16.13 9.85
N GLY A 16 -19.69 -17.23 9.53
CA GLY A 16 -18.33 -17.53 10.03
C GLY A 16 -17.19 -16.76 9.36
N ASN A 17 -17.43 -16.15 8.19
CA ASN A 17 -16.38 -15.41 7.44
C ASN A 17 -16.48 -13.90 7.54
N VAL A 18 -17.65 -13.34 7.83
CA VAL A 18 -17.79 -11.88 7.97
C VAL A 18 -17.14 -11.40 9.26
N VAL A 19 -17.32 -12.13 10.37
CA VAL A 19 -16.64 -11.80 11.64
C VAL A 19 -15.13 -12.02 11.53
N ALA A 20 -14.61 -12.96 10.74
CA ALA A 20 -13.16 -13.17 10.58
C ALA A 20 -12.47 -12.09 9.72
N TRP A 21 -13.18 -11.52 8.75
CA TRP A 21 -12.74 -10.36 7.97
C TRP A 21 -12.84 -9.07 8.79
N PHE A 22 -13.91 -8.88 9.56
CA PHE A 22 -14.09 -7.70 10.41
C PHE A 22 -13.34 -7.78 11.75
N SER A 23 -12.97 -8.96 12.24
CA SER A 23 -12.10 -9.12 13.42
C SER A 23 -10.62 -8.90 13.10
N GLY A 24 -10.27 -8.69 11.83
CA GLY A 24 -8.87 -8.60 11.40
C GLY A 24 -8.11 -9.92 11.54
N ALA A 25 -8.77 -11.05 11.84
CA ALA A 25 -8.11 -12.34 12.09
C ALA A 25 -7.78 -13.13 10.81
N ALA A 26 -8.56 -12.94 9.73
CA ALA A 26 -8.29 -13.59 8.46
C ALA A 26 -7.05 -12.98 7.77
N PRO A 27 -6.11 -13.81 7.28
CA PRO A 27 -5.02 -13.36 6.42
C PRO A 27 -5.54 -12.62 5.19
N ILE A 28 -4.88 -11.51 4.83
CA ILE A 28 -5.06 -10.87 3.52
C ILE A 28 -4.13 -11.59 2.55
N GLU A 29 -4.69 -12.12 1.47
CA GLU A 29 -3.89 -12.64 0.37
C GLU A 29 -3.50 -11.49 -0.55
N PHE A 30 -2.20 -11.22 -0.63
CA PHE A 30 -1.64 -10.27 -1.61
C PHE A 30 -1.18 -11.09 -2.81
N GLU A 31 -1.97 -11.06 -3.89
CA GLU A 31 -1.62 -11.75 -5.12
C GLU A 31 -0.27 -11.24 -5.63
N LYS A 32 0.63 -12.17 -5.97
CA LYS A 32 1.92 -11.81 -6.56
C LYS A 32 1.70 -11.19 -7.93
N ILE A 33 2.45 -10.15 -8.20
CA ILE A 33 2.36 -9.40 -9.45
C ILE A 33 3.61 -9.73 -10.25
N GLU A 34 3.43 -10.13 -11.51
CA GLU A 34 4.57 -10.46 -12.37
C GLU A 34 5.43 -9.22 -12.62
N PHE A 35 6.74 -9.44 -12.72
CA PHE A 35 7.70 -8.42 -13.12
C PHE A 35 7.62 -8.20 -14.62
N SER A 36 7.77 -6.95 -15.05
CA SER A 36 8.04 -6.63 -16.46
C SER A 36 9.45 -7.07 -16.86
N ASP A 37 9.70 -7.16 -18.17
CA ASP A 37 11.02 -7.54 -18.71
C ASP A 37 12.15 -6.61 -18.24
N ASP A 38 11.87 -5.33 -18.04
CA ASP A 38 12.86 -4.37 -17.57
C ASP A 38 13.10 -4.48 -16.05
N GLU A 39 12.05 -4.74 -15.27
CA GLU A 39 12.19 -5.02 -13.84
C GLU A 39 12.94 -6.33 -13.58
N ILE A 40 12.77 -7.35 -14.43
CA ILE A 40 13.57 -8.59 -14.34
C ILE A 40 15.06 -8.28 -14.48
N LYS A 41 15.45 -7.46 -15.47
CA LYS A 41 16.85 -7.05 -15.64
C LYS A 41 17.35 -6.25 -14.43
N GLN A 42 16.50 -5.39 -13.86
CA GLN A 42 16.84 -4.63 -12.66
C GLN A 42 17.04 -5.56 -11.45
N VAL A 43 16.16 -6.54 -11.25
CA VAL A 43 16.31 -7.57 -10.20
C VAL A 43 17.63 -8.31 -10.37
N GLU A 44 17.94 -8.79 -11.57
CA GLU A 44 19.18 -9.52 -11.86
C GLU A 44 20.41 -8.67 -11.56
N PHE A 45 20.41 -7.41 -12.00
CA PHE A 45 21.49 -6.46 -11.74
C PHE A 45 21.68 -6.21 -10.24
N LEU A 46 20.62 -5.87 -9.52
CA LEU A 46 20.68 -5.60 -8.07
C LEU A 46 21.14 -6.83 -7.29
N GLN A 47 20.68 -8.03 -7.68
CA GLN A 47 21.12 -9.28 -7.05
C GLN A 47 22.61 -9.55 -7.29
N GLU A 48 23.11 -9.28 -8.50
CA GLU A 48 24.54 -9.42 -8.82
C GLU A 48 25.39 -8.44 -8.00
N GLU A 49 24.98 -7.17 -7.91
CA GLU A 49 25.72 -6.14 -7.18
C GLU A 49 25.72 -6.40 -5.66
N ILE A 50 24.59 -6.80 -5.07
CA ILE A 50 24.53 -7.24 -3.66
C ILE A 50 25.40 -8.49 -3.44
N GLY A 51 25.52 -9.36 -4.43
CA GLY A 51 26.41 -10.52 -4.37
C GLY A 51 27.90 -10.13 -4.32
N LYS A 52 28.27 -9.00 -4.92
CA LYS A 52 29.64 -8.44 -4.92
C LYS A 52 29.93 -7.63 -3.67
N ASP A 53 28.97 -6.82 -3.22
CA ASP A 53 29.01 -6.08 -1.96
C ASP A 53 27.76 -6.36 -1.12
N SER A 54 27.88 -7.34 -0.22
CA SER A 54 26.76 -7.81 0.59
C SER A 54 26.35 -6.85 1.70
N ASN A 55 26.96 -5.66 1.80
CA ASN A 55 26.74 -4.71 2.89
C ASN A 55 26.32 -3.33 2.39
N ASP A 56 25.86 -3.19 1.14
CA ASP A 56 25.28 -1.93 0.65
C ASP A 56 23.78 -1.84 1.02
N PRO A 57 23.41 -1.04 2.04
CA PRO A 57 22.02 -0.86 2.43
C PRO A 57 21.13 -0.18 1.37
N ASP A 58 21.68 0.62 0.45
CA ASP A 58 20.87 1.26 -0.60
C ASP A 58 20.40 0.22 -1.63
N LEU A 59 21.31 -0.66 -2.07
CA LEU A 59 20.95 -1.75 -2.99
C LEU A 59 19.95 -2.72 -2.37
N MET A 60 20.13 -3.05 -1.08
CA MET A 60 19.18 -3.88 -0.35
C MET A 60 17.80 -3.22 -0.24
N MET A 61 17.77 -1.92 0.04
CA MET A 61 16.52 -1.17 0.13
C MET A 61 15.81 -1.15 -1.23
N GLU A 62 16.50 -0.83 -2.31
CA GLU A 62 15.92 -0.75 -3.66
C GLU A 62 15.34 -2.11 -4.09
N LEU A 63 16.12 -3.19 -3.98
CA LEU A 63 15.65 -4.53 -4.33
C LEU A 63 14.52 -5.00 -3.40
N GLY A 64 14.60 -4.65 -2.11
CA GLY A 64 13.57 -4.95 -1.13
C GLY A 64 12.24 -4.24 -1.41
N GLN A 65 12.29 -2.97 -1.80
CA GLN A 65 11.12 -2.21 -2.24
C GLN A 65 10.53 -2.83 -3.50
N LEU A 66 11.35 -3.18 -4.49
CA LEU A 66 10.89 -3.84 -5.72
C LEU A 66 10.13 -5.14 -5.41
N PHE A 67 10.69 -6.02 -4.56
CA PHE A 67 9.95 -7.21 -4.10
C PHE A 67 8.65 -6.87 -3.35
N SER A 68 8.64 -5.81 -2.53
CA SER A 68 7.43 -5.40 -1.81
C SER A 68 6.33 -4.90 -2.74
N HIS A 69 6.68 -4.21 -3.83
CA HIS A 69 5.74 -3.74 -4.85
C HIS A 69 5.07 -4.91 -5.59
N HIS A 70 5.81 -6.00 -5.82
CA HIS A 70 5.31 -7.23 -6.45
C HIS A 70 4.71 -8.25 -5.46
N ASN A 71 4.49 -7.83 -4.21
CA ASN A 71 3.94 -8.65 -3.12
C ASN A 71 4.78 -9.90 -2.78
N GLU A 72 6.09 -9.87 -3.05
CA GLU A 72 7.05 -10.89 -2.62
C GLU A 72 7.55 -10.61 -1.20
N LEU A 73 6.60 -10.58 -0.25
CA LEU A 73 6.77 -9.96 1.07
C LEU A 73 7.92 -10.53 1.91
N ASP A 74 8.18 -11.83 1.82
CA ASP A 74 9.26 -12.47 2.60
C ASP A 74 10.65 -12.18 2.01
N ARG A 75 10.78 -12.10 0.67
CA ARG A 75 12.03 -11.68 0.02
C ARG A 75 12.31 -10.22 0.32
N ALA A 76 11.28 -9.38 0.25
CA ALA A 76 11.36 -7.97 0.64
C ALA A 76 11.79 -7.81 2.11
N ALA A 77 11.18 -8.57 3.02
CA ALA A 77 11.47 -8.49 4.46
C ALA A 77 12.93 -8.76 4.79
N LEU A 78 13.53 -9.77 4.17
CA LEU A 78 14.94 -10.09 4.42
C LEU A 78 15.87 -8.93 4.06
N LEU A 79 15.69 -8.37 2.87
CA LEU A 79 16.54 -7.28 2.37
C LEU A 79 16.30 -5.98 3.14
N LEU A 80 15.05 -5.58 3.33
CA LEU A 80 14.69 -4.35 4.03
C LEU A 80 15.10 -4.41 5.52
N HIS A 81 14.98 -5.57 6.15
CA HIS A 81 15.45 -5.76 7.52
C HIS A 81 16.97 -5.59 7.60
N ASN A 82 17.74 -6.19 6.68
CA ASN A 82 19.19 -6.06 6.65
C ASN A 82 19.63 -4.61 6.41
N ALA A 83 19.01 -3.93 5.45
CA ALA A 83 19.24 -2.49 5.20
C ALA A 83 19.00 -1.66 6.47
N TYR A 84 17.89 -1.93 7.17
CA TYR A 84 17.53 -1.23 8.41
C TYR A 84 18.50 -1.53 9.58
N GLN A 85 19.02 -2.76 9.69
CA GLN A 85 20.04 -3.08 10.69
C GLN A 85 21.37 -2.35 10.42
N LEU A 86 21.72 -2.14 9.15
CA LEU A 86 22.94 -1.44 8.76
C LEU A 86 22.83 0.08 8.94
N ARG A 87 21.65 0.66 8.65
CA ARG A 87 21.36 2.10 8.80
C ARG A 87 20.00 2.33 9.46
N PRO A 88 19.88 2.18 10.80
CA PRO A 88 18.62 2.36 11.49
C PRO A 88 18.14 3.83 11.55
N ASP A 89 19.08 4.78 11.43
CA ASP A 89 18.78 6.22 11.47
C ASP A 89 18.37 6.78 10.09
N ASP A 90 18.35 5.94 9.05
CA ASP A 90 17.90 6.33 7.71
C ASP A 90 16.38 6.21 7.59
N MET A 91 15.70 7.36 7.52
CA MET A 91 14.23 7.40 7.55
C MET A 91 13.59 6.80 6.29
N LEU A 92 14.27 6.80 5.15
CA LEU A 92 13.76 6.17 3.93
C LEU A 92 13.78 4.65 4.06
N ILE A 93 14.90 4.09 4.56
CA ILE A 93 15.00 2.66 4.85
C ILE A 93 13.97 2.26 5.91
N ARG A 94 13.82 3.05 6.98
CA ARG A 94 12.82 2.80 8.04
C ARG A 94 11.40 2.78 7.48
N ALA A 95 11.03 3.78 6.69
CA ALA A 95 9.71 3.84 6.06
C ALA A 95 9.44 2.65 5.12
N ALA A 96 10.42 2.28 4.29
CA ALA A 96 10.32 1.14 3.39
C ALA A 96 10.16 -0.19 4.14
N TYR A 97 10.99 -0.42 5.17
CA TYR A 97 10.95 -1.62 6.00
C TYR A 97 9.59 -1.76 6.70
N PHE A 98 9.13 -0.72 7.40
CA PHE A 98 7.89 -0.79 8.16
C PHE A 98 6.65 -0.78 7.28
N SER A 99 6.68 -0.18 6.08
CA SER A 99 5.61 -0.34 5.09
C SER A 99 5.43 -1.82 4.69
N ASN A 100 6.53 -2.55 4.45
CA ASN A 100 6.49 -3.99 4.18
C ASN A 100 6.04 -4.80 5.40
N GLU A 101 6.48 -4.46 6.61
CA GLU A 101 6.00 -5.11 7.84
C GLU A 101 4.49 -4.91 8.03
N GLY A 102 3.94 -3.77 7.63
CA GLY A 102 2.49 -3.54 7.56
C GLY A 102 1.77 -4.54 6.64
N LYS A 103 2.29 -4.77 5.43
CA LYS A 103 1.75 -5.80 4.52
C LYS A 103 1.86 -7.21 5.12
N ARG A 104 2.98 -7.54 5.75
CA ARG A 104 3.18 -8.85 6.41
C ARG A 104 2.26 -9.06 7.59
N ALA A 105 2.01 -8.01 8.38
CA ALA A 105 0.98 -8.03 9.41
C ALA A 105 -0.40 -8.22 8.79
N GLY A 106 -0.71 -7.62 7.64
CA GLY A 106 -1.92 -7.91 6.88
C GLY A 106 -2.05 -9.39 6.48
N ALA A 107 -0.96 -9.98 6.00
CA ALA A 107 -0.90 -11.33 5.45
C ALA A 107 -0.82 -12.45 6.50
N MET A 108 -0.58 -12.13 7.77
CA MET A 108 -0.38 -13.16 8.78
C MET A 108 -1.70 -13.77 9.29
N PHE A 109 -1.65 -15.07 9.58
CA PHE A 109 -2.65 -15.72 10.42
C PHE A 109 -2.40 -15.39 11.89
N ASP A 110 -3.47 -15.04 12.60
CA ASP A 110 -3.38 -14.70 14.02
C ASP A 110 -4.38 -15.52 14.86
N PRO A 111 -3.88 -16.49 15.67
CA PRO A 111 -4.75 -17.31 16.51
C PRO A 111 -5.38 -16.53 17.67
N VAL A 112 -4.92 -15.31 17.98
CA VAL A 112 -5.51 -14.45 19.03
C VAL A 112 -6.54 -13.48 18.46
N MET A 113 -7.35 -13.95 17.50
CA MET A 113 -8.47 -13.21 16.90
C MET A 113 -8.05 -11.87 16.28
N GLY A 114 -6.85 -11.79 15.70
CA GLY A 114 -6.36 -10.60 15.02
C GLY A 114 -5.68 -9.56 15.93
N LEU A 115 -5.64 -9.75 17.25
CA LEU A 115 -5.04 -8.77 18.17
C LEU A 115 -3.54 -8.54 17.94
N TYR A 116 -2.77 -9.61 17.75
CA TYR A 116 -1.33 -9.51 17.51
C TYR A 116 -1.04 -8.95 16.12
N LYS A 117 -1.85 -9.32 15.13
CA LYS A 117 -1.84 -8.74 13.79
C LYS A 117 -2.11 -7.23 13.82
N LEU A 118 -3.15 -6.79 14.54
CA LEU A 118 -3.47 -5.37 14.69
C LEU A 118 -2.37 -4.62 15.44
N TYR A 119 -1.77 -5.22 16.47
CA TYR A 119 -0.61 -4.64 17.16
C TYR A 119 0.57 -4.43 16.20
N ARG A 120 0.96 -5.45 15.43
CA ARG A 120 2.06 -5.35 14.45
C ARG A 120 1.77 -4.33 13.36
N LEU A 121 0.55 -4.35 12.83
CA LEU A 121 0.11 -3.37 11.84
C LEU A 121 0.20 -1.96 12.42
N ARG A 122 -0.34 -1.73 13.62
CA ARG A 122 -0.32 -0.41 14.26
C ARG A 122 1.10 0.07 14.50
N HIS A 123 1.96 -0.78 15.04
CA HIS A 123 3.38 -0.46 15.25
C HIS A 123 4.06 -0.08 13.93
N ALA A 124 3.86 -0.87 12.87
CA ALA A 124 4.39 -0.54 11.55
C ALA A 124 3.90 0.83 11.03
N MET A 125 2.63 1.16 11.25
CA MET A 125 2.08 2.46 10.83
C MET A 125 2.62 3.62 11.67
N ASP A 126 2.81 3.42 12.98
CA ASP A 126 3.44 4.43 13.85
C ASP A 126 4.89 4.72 13.41
N GLU A 127 5.64 3.69 13.01
CA GLU A 127 7.02 3.84 12.51
C GLU A 127 7.10 4.52 11.14
N VAL A 128 6.15 4.24 10.24
CA VAL A 128 6.04 4.96 8.95
C VAL A 128 5.66 6.43 9.17
N ASP A 129 4.76 6.74 10.11
CA ASP A 129 4.44 8.13 10.44
C ASP A 129 5.65 8.86 11.03
N ASP A 130 6.33 8.23 12.00
CA ASP A 130 7.51 8.81 12.65
C ASP A 130 8.63 9.11 11.64
N ALA A 131 8.91 8.20 10.70
CA ALA A 131 9.83 8.45 9.61
C ALA A 131 9.42 9.67 8.76
N GLY A 132 8.13 9.77 8.40
CA GLY A 132 7.60 10.91 7.64
C GLY A 132 7.59 12.24 8.40
N VAL A 133 7.46 12.21 9.73
CA VAL A 133 7.58 13.42 10.58
C VAL A 133 9.04 13.86 10.66
N GLN A 134 9.97 12.93 10.88
CA GLN A 134 11.40 13.24 11.00
C GLN A 134 12.03 13.69 9.68
N ALA A 135 11.66 13.04 8.58
CA ALA A 135 12.07 13.40 7.23
C ALA A 135 10.98 14.18 6.49
N GLY A 136 10.40 15.19 7.15
CA GLY A 136 9.23 15.93 6.67
C GLY A 136 9.40 16.72 5.36
N SER A 137 10.60 16.78 4.78
CA SER A 137 10.84 17.35 3.45
C SER A 137 11.29 16.33 2.41
N ASP A 138 11.48 15.07 2.81
CA ASP A 138 11.92 14.00 1.91
C ASP A 138 10.74 13.49 1.09
N PHE A 139 10.87 13.61 -0.23
CA PHE A 139 9.85 13.19 -1.18
C PHE A 139 9.51 11.70 -1.07
N ASN A 140 10.53 10.84 -1.02
CA ASN A 140 10.34 9.39 -1.05
C ASN A 140 9.72 8.89 0.25
N VAL A 141 10.14 9.44 1.39
CA VAL A 141 9.54 9.09 2.69
C VAL A 141 8.07 9.48 2.73
N ARG A 142 7.72 10.69 2.28
CA ARG A 142 6.32 11.14 2.19
C ARG A 142 5.51 10.30 1.22
N LEU A 143 6.08 9.91 0.08
CA LEU A 143 5.38 9.08 -0.91
C LEU A 143 5.06 7.70 -0.34
N ILE A 144 6.01 7.07 0.36
CA ILE A 144 5.77 5.80 1.06
C ILE A 144 4.67 5.96 2.10
N ARG A 145 4.67 7.03 2.90
CA ARG A 145 3.64 7.29 3.90
C ARG A 145 2.25 7.48 3.26
N LEU A 146 2.16 8.32 2.24
CA LEU A 146 0.93 8.57 1.48
C LEU A 146 0.35 7.27 0.92
N ILE A 147 1.16 6.50 0.19
CA ILE A 147 0.72 5.22 -0.39
C ILE A 147 0.30 4.28 0.75
N THR A 148 1.13 4.08 1.76
CA THR A 148 0.82 3.17 2.87
C THR A 148 -0.51 3.51 3.55
N PHE A 149 -0.72 4.77 3.94
CA PHE A 149 -1.91 5.17 4.68
C PHE A 149 -3.16 5.28 3.81
N SER A 150 -3.02 5.63 2.53
CA SER A 150 -4.17 5.61 1.60
C SER A 150 -4.74 4.19 1.46
N TYR A 151 -3.91 3.15 1.46
CA TYR A 151 -4.36 1.78 1.31
C TYR A 151 -4.83 1.13 2.61
N VAL A 152 -4.16 1.41 3.73
CA VAL A 152 -4.56 0.87 5.05
C VAL A 152 -5.81 1.58 5.59
N GLY A 153 -5.99 2.86 5.29
CA GLY A 153 -7.15 3.64 5.74
C GLY A 153 -7.14 3.89 7.25
N LYS A 154 -8.33 4.04 7.85
CA LYS A 154 -8.51 4.34 9.29
C LYS A 154 -7.86 3.33 10.24
N ILE A 155 -7.63 2.09 9.80
CA ILE A 155 -6.97 1.05 10.62
C ILE A 155 -5.52 1.45 10.94
N SER A 156 -4.88 2.27 10.09
CA SER A 156 -3.57 2.83 10.41
C SER A 156 -3.61 3.71 11.65
N GLY A 157 -4.77 4.31 11.91
CA GLY A 157 -5.04 5.46 12.79
C GLY A 157 -4.00 6.57 12.70
N HIS A 158 -3.46 6.77 11.50
CA HIS A 158 -2.77 7.96 11.02
C HIS A 158 -3.37 8.41 9.68
N PHE A 159 -4.61 8.01 9.39
CA PHE A 159 -5.23 8.24 8.08
C PHE A 159 -5.31 9.73 7.72
N ASP A 160 -5.45 10.60 8.71
CA ASP A 160 -5.50 12.05 8.49
C ASP A 160 -4.19 12.62 7.89
N ARG A 161 -3.04 11.92 8.09
CA ARG A 161 -1.75 12.28 7.48
C ARG A 161 -1.78 12.27 5.96
N VAL A 162 -2.65 11.47 5.35
CA VAL A 162 -2.83 11.45 3.89
C VAL A 162 -3.19 12.83 3.38
N PHE A 163 -4.05 13.57 4.09
CA PHE A 163 -4.50 14.89 3.67
C PHE A 163 -3.47 15.99 4.03
N GLU A 164 -2.56 15.73 4.97
CA GLU A 164 -1.37 16.56 5.15
C GLU A 164 -0.38 16.39 3.99
N ASP A 165 -0.17 15.14 3.55
CA ASP A 165 0.68 14.82 2.40
C ASP A 165 0.08 15.32 1.09
N GLU A 166 -1.25 15.27 0.92
CA GLU A 166 -1.97 15.85 -0.22
C GLU A 166 -1.60 17.32 -0.43
N LEU A 167 -1.67 18.15 0.62
CA LEU A 167 -1.34 19.57 0.53
C LEU A 167 0.12 19.78 0.12
N TRP A 168 1.02 18.94 0.63
CA TRP A 168 2.45 19.01 0.31
C TRP A 168 2.72 18.61 -1.15
N PHE A 169 2.17 17.49 -1.60
CA PHE A 169 2.34 17.01 -2.98
C PHE A 169 1.68 17.92 -4.00
N ASN A 170 0.46 18.41 -3.74
CA ASN A 170 -0.19 19.37 -4.64
C ASN A 170 0.65 20.65 -4.77
N HIS A 171 1.20 21.18 -3.67
CA HIS A 171 2.11 22.32 -3.75
C HIS A 171 3.36 22.03 -4.58
N LEU A 172 3.96 20.85 -4.39
CA LEU A 172 5.14 20.43 -5.15
C LEU A 172 4.84 20.30 -6.65
N ILE A 173 3.71 19.69 -7.00
CA ILE A 173 3.28 19.51 -8.39
C ILE A 173 2.97 20.88 -9.01
N ASP A 174 2.21 21.74 -8.33
CA ASP A 174 1.83 23.06 -8.83
C ASP A 174 3.04 24.00 -9.07
N THR A 175 4.11 23.82 -8.30
CA THR A 175 5.31 24.69 -8.35
C THR A 175 6.50 24.08 -9.09
N GLY A 176 6.48 22.77 -9.34
CA GLY A 176 7.63 22.00 -9.80
C GLY A 176 7.31 20.87 -10.78
N SER A 177 6.12 20.85 -11.41
CA SER A 177 5.66 19.78 -12.31
C SER A 177 6.69 19.35 -13.36
N ASP A 178 7.49 20.29 -13.90
CA ASP A 178 8.49 19.98 -14.94
C ASP A 178 9.66 19.12 -14.44
N THR A 179 9.75 18.86 -13.13
CA THR A 179 10.85 18.10 -12.50
C THR A 179 10.44 16.73 -11.97
N LEU A 180 9.13 16.45 -11.85
CA LEU A 180 8.65 15.16 -11.37
C LEU A 180 8.37 14.22 -12.55
N PRO A 181 8.81 12.95 -12.50
CA PRO A 181 8.39 11.95 -13.48
C PRO A 181 6.87 11.75 -13.44
N ASP A 182 6.24 11.66 -14.61
CA ASP A 182 4.79 11.39 -14.77
C ASP A 182 4.31 10.18 -13.94
N THR A 183 5.14 9.15 -13.83
CA THR A 183 4.84 7.94 -13.05
C THR A 183 4.73 8.23 -11.55
N MET A 184 5.50 9.17 -11.02
CA MET A 184 5.44 9.58 -9.63
C MET A 184 4.18 10.39 -9.35
N GLU A 185 3.84 11.35 -10.21
CA GLU A 185 2.59 12.10 -10.10
C GLU A 185 1.37 11.17 -10.19
N GLN A 186 1.40 10.21 -11.12
CA GLN A 186 0.36 9.20 -11.22
C GLN A 186 0.18 8.42 -9.90
N MET A 187 1.27 7.97 -9.27
CA MET A 187 1.20 7.23 -8.00
C MET A 187 0.60 8.08 -6.88
N VAL A 188 0.96 9.36 -6.79
CA VAL A 188 0.37 10.31 -5.83
C VAL A 188 -1.14 10.40 -6.06
N TYR A 189 -1.58 10.64 -7.30
CA TYR A 189 -2.99 10.78 -7.61
C TYR A 189 -3.79 9.48 -7.37
N LEU A 190 -3.22 8.30 -7.69
CA LEU A 190 -3.88 7.02 -7.39
C LEU A 190 -4.02 6.79 -5.88
N ALA A 191 -2.99 7.13 -5.10
CA ALA A 191 -3.06 7.05 -3.64
C ALA A 191 -4.14 7.99 -3.08
N LEU A 192 -4.20 9.24 -3.54
CA LEU A 192 -5.22 10.20 -3.12
C LEU A 192 -6.62 9.75 -3.53
N ALA A 193 -6.81 9.26 -4.76
CA ALA A 193 -8.08 8.71 -5.22
C ALA A 193 -8.57 7.58 -4.30
N ASN A 194 -7.69 6.65 -3.94
CA ASN A 194 -7.99 5.54 -3.03
C ASN A 194 -8.31 6.02 -1.60
N ALA A 195 -7.60 7.03 -1.10
CA ALA A 195 -7.87 7.61 0.21
C ALA A 195 -9.26 8.26 0.26
N TYR A 196 -9.60 9.09 -0.72
CA TYR A 196 -10.92 9.72 -0.81
C TYR A 196 -12.03 8.70 -0.99
N PHE A 197 -11.81 7.65 -1.78
CA PHE A 197 -12.75 6.53 -1.92
C PHE A 197 -13.03 5.84 -0.57
N LYS A 198 -12.00 5.57 0.24
CA LYS A 198 -12.16 5.01 1.59
C LYS A 198 -12.78 5.99 2.58
N LYS A 199 -12.52 7.28 2.43
CA LYS A 199 -13.09 8.33 3.29
C LYS A 199 -14.58 8.52 3.04
N ALA A 200 -15.03 8.29 1.81
CA ALA A 200 -16.38 8.67 1.38
C ALA A 200 -17.49 8.20 2.31
N ASN A 201 -17.50 6.94 2.76
CA ASN A 201 -18.52 6.40 3.68
C ASN A 201 -19.94 6.90 3.31
N ASP A 202 -20.30 6.73 2.03
CA ASP A 202 -21.54 7.18 1.37
C ASP A 202 -21.66 8.70 1.04
N SER A 203 -20.57 9.46 1.13
CA SER A 203 -20.52 10.88 0.71
C SER A 203 -20.20 11.02 -0.78
N ASP A 204 -21.19 11.50 -1.56
CA ASP A 204 -21.02 11.82 -2.98
C ASP A 204 -19.93 12.88 -3.22
N THR A 205 -19.74 13.80 -2.27
CA THR A 205 -18.71 14.85 -2.39
C THR A 205 -17.30 14.25 -2.35
N GLU A 206 -17.04 13.34 -1.41
CA GLU A 206 -15.73 12.69 -1.30
C GLU A 206 -15.51 11.69 -2.45
N LEU A 207 -16.57 11.01 -2.92
CA LEU A 207 -16.51 10.17 -4.13
C LEU A 207 -16.18 10.99 -5.38
N ALA A 208 -16.72 12.20 -5.52
CA ALA A 208 -16.38 13.08 -6.64
C ALA A 208 -14.91 13.50 -6.61
N VAL A 209 -14.35 13.77 -5.42
CA VAL A 209 -12.90 14.07 -5.27
C VAL A 209 -12.05 12.84 -5.59
N ALA A 210 -12.46 11.65 -5.14
CA ALA A 210 -11.79 10.39 -5.49
C ALA A 210 -11.75 10.20 -7.01
N PHE A 211 -12.87 10.48 -7.68
CA PHE A 211 -12.98 10.37 -9.13
C PHE A 211 -12.11 11.39 -9.87
N ASP A 212 -12.06 12.64 -9.41
CA ASP A 212 -11.18 13.67 -9.98
C ASP A 212 -9.70 13.25 -9.94
N TYR A 213 -9.22 12.80 -8.78
CA TYR A 213 -7.85 12.29 -8.65
C TYR A 213 -7.60 11.06 -9.53
N TYR A 214 -8.57 10.16 -9.63
CA TYR A 214 -8.45 9.00 -10.51
C TYR A 214 -8.34 9.41 -11.99
N GLN A 215 -9.13 10.39 -12.44
CA GLN A 215 -9.03 10.91 -13.81
C GLN A 215 -7.68 11.60 -14.06
N LYS A 216 -7.19 12.39 -13.10
CA LYS A 216 -5.84 12.99 -13.17
C LYS A 216 -4.77 11.92 -13.34
N ALA A 217 -4.81 10.86 -12.54
CA ALA A 217 -3.85 9.75 -12.65
C ALA A 217 -3.85 9.09 -14.04
N LEU A 218 -5.03 8.86 -14.63
CA LEU A 218 -5.16 8.23 -15.95
C LEU A 218 -4.72 9.14 -17.10
N ALA A 219 -4.61 10.45 -16.89
CA ALA A 219 -4.13 11.38 -17.90
C ALA A 219 -2.61 11.27 -18.13
N PHE A 220 -1.85 10.78 -17.14
CA PHE A 220 -0.39 10.61 -17.24
C PHE A 220 0.00 9.30 -17.93
N ALA A 221 -0.57 8.18 -17.46
CA ALA A 221 -0.24 6.86 -17.97
C ALA A 221 -1.40 5.86 -17.74
N PRO A 222 -1.37 4.69 -18.41
CA PRO A 222 -2.23 3.57 -18.04
C PRO A 222 -2.03 3.17 -16.57
N CYS A 223 -3.03 2.51 -15.97
CA CYS A 223 -2.90 2.04 -14.58
C CYS A 223 -1.67 1.13 -14.42
N PRO A 224 -0.81 1.35 -13.40
CA PRO A 224 0.29 0.46 -13.10
C PRO A 224 -0.19 -0.96 -12.79
N LEU A 225 0.53 -1.97 -13.26
CA LEU A 225 0.22 -3.38 -12.96
C LEU A 225 0.16 -3.64 -11.45
N THR A 226 1.06 -3.00 -10.69
CA THR A 226 1.12 -3.09 -9.22
C THR A 226 -0.11 -2.51 -8.51
N MET A 227 -0.94 -1.74 -9.22
CA MET A 227 -2.13 -1.07 -8.71
C MET A 227 -3.43 -1.47 -9.43
N GLU A 228 -3.39 -2.48 -10.32
CA GLU A 228 -4.52 -2.85 -11.19
C GLU A 228 -5.82 -3.10 -10.41
N ALA A 229 -5.75 -3.84 -9.30
CA ALA A 229 -6.90 -4.09 -8.44
C ALA A 229 -7.53 -2.80 -7.90
N SER A 230 -6.70 -1.82 -7.55
CA SER A 230 -7.13 -0.49 -7.06
C SER A 230 -7.80 0.29 -8.17
N CYS A 231 -7.18 0.35 -9.37
CA CYS A 231 -7.77 1.04 -10.51
C CYS A 231 -9.09 0.40 -10.94
N LYS A 232 -9.18 -0.92 -10.91
CA LYS A 232 -10.44 -1.64 -11.17
C LYS A 232 -11.52 -1.23 -10.18
N GLN A 233 -11.20 -1.15 -8.89
CA GLN A 233 -12.13 -0.66 -7.87
C GLN A 233 -12.53 0.80 -8.11
N LEU A 234 -11.56 1.68 -8.36
CA LEU A 234 -11.79 3.11 -8.61
C LEU A 234 -12.61 3.36 -9.90
N SER A 235 -12.41 2.54 -10.94
CA SER A 235 -13.18 2.64 -12.18
C SER A 235 -14.68 2.37 -11.99
N GLN A 236 -15.05 1.60 -10.97
CA GLN A 236 -16.45 1.30 -10.66
C GLN A 236 -17.19 2.50 -10.06
N MET A 237 -16.48 3.55 -9.60
CA MET A 237 -17.08 4.78 -9.09
C MET A 237 -17.94 5.51 -10.14
N VAL A 238 -17.60 5.40 -11.42
CA VAL A 238 -18.38 5.98 -12.54
C VAL A 238 -19.82 5.45 -12.54
N VAL A 239 -20.01 4.18 -12.17
CA VAL A 239 -21.32 3.56 -12.10
C VAL A 239 -22.12 4.07 -10.90
N ILE A 240 -21.44 4.36 -9.79
CA ILE A 240 -22.06 4.84 -8.54
C ILE A 240 -22.53 6.29 -8.70
N LEU A 241 -21.66 7.18 -9.22
CA LEU A 241 -21.98 8.59 -9.46
C LEU A 241 -22.95 8.81 -10.64
N GLY A 242 -23.04 7.85 -11.56
CA GLY A 242 -24.00 7.87 -12.68
C GLY A 242 -25.38 7.31 -12.33
N ALA A 243 -25.55 6.70 -11.16
CA ALA A 243 -26.80 6.11 -10.68
C ALA A 243 -27.55 6.98 -9.64
N SER A 244 -26.95 8.09 -9.21
CA SER A 244 -27.50 9.09 -8.29
C SER A 244 -28.27 10.20 -9.00
#